data_AF-A0A520QE08-F1
#
_entry.id   AF-A0A520QE08-F1
#
_cell.length_a   1.000
_cell.length_b   1.000
_cell.length_c   1.000
_cell.angle_alpha   90.00
_cell.angle_beta   90.00
_cell.angle_gamma   90.00
#
_symmetry.space_group_name_H-M   'P 1'
#
loop_
_entity.id
_entity.type
_entity.pdbx_description
1 polymer ?
#
loop_
_entity_poly.entity_id
_entity_poly.type
_entity_poly.pdbx_seq_one_letter_code
_entity_poly.pdbx_strand_id
1 'polypeptide(L)'
;MILTSLLLGVLERPLGAEEQRVGVANIGRTESARPVALAGSCPSEVSAHTDADFGGGQYTVQAGFAEQEVAAASWTLDPAVFPIRLDVAEMIFATSNTNVTTTTEWTFFVWSGTPASGNVVAQYSSDGELLPHIVLLPGTNGVNVQVLVDPDDPEQIIINDTGDSTFSIGYRIDRHHNQTSNPCLVAPPSTQNAFPTTDVGGLQAPSQNWLFGVNCGFLGCPPNGGWSSFADLNILCRPSGDWVMRATWTSLSCNQTLGACCLPNGACGLETSNDCAAQGGLFEGDNVPCTNVECPPALGACCVSGVCSTQAADDCLNTGGTWQGAGTLCSETDCNAGGACCIPSTGGCLSLPATDCGLVGGTFSGPGTLCGTTVCFPEGACCLDDGTCVEPTTPEDCNAAGGVFQGNETDCVSTDCPDPEGACCVPATGACLVLTNANCGVVGGQYAGDGTVCENACATNCPEDLDGSGAVDFPDLIQLLSAFGPCAGCPEDLNASGAVEFDDLIALLSVWGNC
;
A
#
# COMPACT_ATOMS: atom_id res chain seq x y z
N MET A 1 -13.53 11.28 -77.49
CA MET A 1 -14.87 10.69 -77.27
C MET A 1 -14.83 9.20 -77.55
N ILE A 2 -14.03 8.42 -76.79
CA ILE A 2 -14.04 6.94 -76.74
C ILE A 2 -13.42 6.55 -75.38
N LEU A 3 -14.03 6.94 -74.25
CA LEU A 3 -13.48 6.60 -72.92
C LEU A 3 -14.54 6.44 -71.82
N THR A 4 -15.76 5.99 -72.16
CA THR A 4 -16.87 5.99 -71.19
C THR A 4 -17.78 4.77 -71.21
N SER A 5 -17.41 3.64 -71.84
CA SER A 5 -18.38 2.53 -71.99
C SER A 5 -17.83 1.10 -71.97
N LEU A 6 -16.60 0.83 -71.54
CA LEU A 6 -16.16 -0.56 -71.31
C LEU A 6 -15.65 -0.75 -69.88
N LEU A 7 -16.28 -1.69 -69.19
CA LEU A 7 -16.02 -2.20 -67.84
C LEU A 7 -16.62 -1.42 -66.66
N LEU A 8 -17.89 -1.07 -66.82
CA LEU A 8 -18.88 -1.06 -65.74
C LEU A 8 -19.43 -2.50 -65.52
N GLY A 9 -18.53 -3.47 -65.35
CA GLY A 9 -18.86 -4.89 -65.22
C GLY A 9 -18.10 -5.49 -64.04
N VAL A 10 -18.78 -5.56 -62.89
CA VAL A 10 -18.37 -6.31 -61.68
C VAL A 10 -16.97 -5.96 -61.16
N LEU A 11 -16.78 -4.70 -60.71
CA LEU A 11 -15.96 -4.51 -59.51
C LEU A 11 -16.92 -4.75 -58.34
N GLU A 12 -16.98 -6.00 -57.85
CA GLU A 12 -17.21 -6.19 -56.43
C GLU A 12 -16.13 -5.36 -55.70
N ARG A 13 -16.54 -4.67 -54.64
CA ARG A 13 -15.73 -3.70 -53.89
C ARG A 13 -14.31 -4.26 -53.65
N PRO A 14 -13.26 -3.42 -53.68
CA PRO A 14 -11.90 -3.89 -53.42
C PRO A 14 -11.86 -4.72 -52.13
N LEU A 15 -11.17 -5.87 -52.21
CA LEU A 15 -10.97 -6.83 -51.14
C LEU A 15 -10.47 -6.10 -49.88
N GLY A 16 -11.23 -6.22 -48.78
CA GLY A 16 -10.95 -5.56 -47.50
C GLY A 16 -11.98 -4.49 -47.07
N ALA A 17 -12.96 -4.13 -47.90
CA ALA A 17 -13.91 -3.05 -47.62
C ALA A 17 -15.37 -3.51 -47.40
N GLU A 18 -15.57 -4.80 -47.10
CA GLU A 18 -16.93 -5.33 -46.85
C GLU A 18 -17.36 -4.97 -45.43
N GLU A 19 -17.96 -3.78 -45.31
CA GLU A 19 -18.59 -3.31 -44.09
C GLU A 19 -20.06 -3.74 -44.02
N GLN A 20 -20.43 -4.45 -42.95
CA GLN A 20 -21.82 -4.85 -42.70
C GLN A 20 -22.32 -4.28 -41.38
N ARG A 21 -23.33 -3.41 -41.43
CA ARG A 21 -23.97 -2.88 -40.23
C ARG A 21 -24.88 -3.94 -39.60
N VAL A 22 -24.67 -4.20 -38.32
CA VAL A 22 -25.40 -5.21 -37.55
C VAL A 22 -25.94 -4.62 -36.25
N GLY A 23 -27.09 -5.11 -35.81
CA GLY A 23 -27.61 -4.86 -34.46
C GLY A 23 -27.35 -6.10 -33.59
N VAL A 24 -26.62 -5.94 -32.49
CA VAL A 24 -26.34 -7.00 -31.52
C VAL A 24 -27.17 -6.75 -30.27
N ALA A 25 -28.15 -7.62 -30.01
CA ALA A 25 -29.16 -7.40 -28.96
C ALA A 25 -28.61 -7.48 -27.53
N ASN A 26 -27.60 -8.33 -27.29
CA ASN A 26 -26.83 -8.41 -26.04
C ASN A 26 -25.43 -8.92 -26.40
N ILE A 27 -24.39 -8.32 -25.83
CA ILE A 27 -23.02 -8.83 -25.99
C ILE A 27 -22.72 -9.84 -24.88
N GLY A 28 -22.30 -11.05 -25.28
CA GLY A 28 -21.80 -12.05 -24.33
C GLY A 28 -20.53 -11.53 -23.65
N ARG A 29 -20.48 -11.56 -22.31
CA ARG A 29 -19.29 -11.25 -21.52
C ARG A 29 -18.63 -12.55 -21.10
N THR A 30 -17.35 -12.73 -21.38
CA THR A 30 -16.49 -13.61 -20.56
C THR A 30 -16.41 -12.96 -19.17
N GLU A 31 -16.62 -13.74 -18.11
CA GLU A 31 -16.99 -13.35 -16.73
C GLU A 31 -16.55 -11.96 -16.21
N SER A 32 -17.51 -11.30 -15.57
CA SER A 32 -17.41 -9.98 -14.97
C SER A 32 -16.73 -10.03 -13.59
N ALA A 33 -15.46 -9.62 -13.54
CA ALA A 33 -14.94 -8.91 -12.38
C ALA A 33 -14.72 -7.45 -12.79
N ARG A 34 -15.35 -6.51 -12.09
CA ARG A 34 -14.88 -5.11 -12.12
C ARG A 34 -13.41 -5.15 -11.69
N PRO A 35 -12.51 -4.33 -12.27
CA PRO A 35 -11.19 -4.14 -11.69
C PRO A 35 -11.42 -3.70 -10.24
N VAL A 36 -11.12 -4.57 -9.29
CA VAL A 36 -11.02 -4.18 -7.90
C VAL A 36 -9.74 -3.38 -7.85
N ALA A 37 -9.86 -2.06 -7.65
CA ALA A 37 -8.71 -1.25 -7.31
C ALA A 37 -8.07 -1.90 -6.07
N LEU A 38 -6.87 -2.46 -6.25
CA LEU A 38 -6.02 -2.85 -5.11
C LEU A 38 -5.87 -1.61 -4.23
N ALA A 39 -6.15 -1.74 -2.94
CA ALA A 39 -5.96 -0.65 -1.97
C ALA A 39 -4.52 -0.10 -2.11
N GLY A 40 -4.38 1.20 -2.37
CA GLY A 40 -3.07 1.85 -2.62
C GLY A 40 -2.60 1.91 -4.09
N SER A 41 -3.41 1.49 -5.08
CA SER A 41 -3.13 1.70 -6.52
C SER A 41 -3.83 2.95 -7.07
N CYS A 42 -3.27 3.56 -8.11
CA CYS A 42 -3.87 4.76 -8.73
C CYS A 42 -5.21 4.44 -9.38
N PRO A 43 -6.10 5.43 -9.54
CA PRO A 43 -7.34 5.24 -10.27
C PRO A 43 -7.05 4.68 -11.68
N SER A 44 -7.82 3.69 -12.07
CA SER A 44 -7.78 3.15 -13.43
C SER A 44 -8.41 4.14 -14.39
N GLU A 45 -7.72 4.42 -15.49
CA GLU A 45 -8.18 5.30 -16.56
C GLU A 45 -8.55 4.47 -17.80
N VAL A 46 -9.47 4.99 -18.61
CA VAL A 46 -9.95 4.31 -19.82
C VAL A 46 -9.55 5.10 -21.07
N SER A 47 -8.88 4.43 -22.00
CA SER A 47 -8.55 4.95 -23.32
C SER A 47 -9.36 4.24 -24.40
N ALA A 48 -10.17 5.00 -25.12
CA ALA A 48 -11.02 4.53 -26.23
C ALA A 48 -11.15 5.62 -27.29
N HIS A 49 -11.21 5.24 -28.57
CA HIS A 49 -11.55 6.15 -29.67
C HIS A 49 -13.01 6.03 -30.11
N THR A 50 -13.69 4.96 -29.68
CA THR A 50 -15.07 4.64 -30.02
C THR A 50 -16.07 5.21 -29.00
N ASP A 51 -17.29 5.49 -29.44
CA ASP A 51 -18.43 5.88 -28.59
C ASP A 51 -19.32 4.70 -28.16
N ALA A 52 -18.94 3.46 -28.53
CA ALA A 52 -19.65 2.25 -28.17
C ALA A 52 -19.69 1.99 -26.65
N ASP A 53 -20.81 1.45 -26.16
CA ASP A 53 -21.04 1.17 -24.74
C ASP A 53 -20.55 -0.21 -24.26
N PHE A 54 -20.12 -1.08 -25.19
CA PHE A 54 -19.70 -2.48 -24.96
C PHE A 54 -20.76 -3.37 -24.27
N GLY A 55 -22.04 -2.98 -24.28
CA GLY A 55 -23.17 -3.76 -23.73
C GLY A 55 -24.09 -4.36 -24.79
N GLY A 56 -24.28 -3.64 -25.90
CA GLY A 56 -25.12 -4.02 -27.04
C GLY A 56 -25.43 -2.79 -27.88
N GLY A 57 -25.62 -2.96 -29.19
CA GLY A 57 -25.74 -1.78 -30.05
C GLY A 57 -25.63 -2.06 -31.53
N GLN A 58 -25.42 -1.00 -32.29
CA GLN A 58 -25.12 -1.08 -33.71
C GLN A 58 -23.62 -1.02 -33.93
N TYR A 59 -23.12 -1.98 -34.71
CA TYR A 59 -21.70 -2.08 -35.06
C TYR A 59 -21.54 -2.28 -36.56
N THR A 60 -20.38 -1.92 -37.08
CA THR A 60 -20.00 -2.19 -38.47
C THR A 60 -18.99 -3.33 -38.48
N VAL A 61 -19.41 -4.51 -38.92
CA VAL A 61 -18.56 -5.70 -39.06
C VAL A 61 -17.61 -5.50 -40.23
N GLN A 62 -16.30 -5.65 -40.01
CA GLN A 62 -15.26 -5.55 -41.03
C GLN A 62 -15.06 -6.93 -41.69
N ALA A 63 -16.04 -7.37 -42.48
CA ALA A 63 -16.14 -8.72 -43.02
C ALA A 63 -15.09 -9.08 -44.10
N GLY A 64 -14.22 -8.13 -44.46
CA GLY A 64 -13.05 -8.37 -45.32
C GLY A 64 -11.77 -8.69 -44.56
N PHE A 65 -11.78 -8.64 -43.22
CA PHE A 65 -10.59 -8.78 -42.40
C PHE A 65 -10.07 -10.22 -42.39
N ALA A 66 -8.86 -10.43 -42.87
CA ALA A 66 -8.28 -11.74 -43.15
C ALA A 66 -7.46 -12.31 -41.99
N GLU A 67 -7.21 -13.62 -42.04
CA GLU A 67 -6.17 -14.23 -41.21
C GLU A 67 -4.83 -13.49 -41.39
N GLN A 68 -4.10 -13.34 -40.30
CA GLN A 68 -2.84 -12.60 -40.16
C GLN A 68 -2.94 -11.07 -40.22
N GLU A 69 -4.14 -10.51 -40.43
CA GLU A 69 -4.35 -9.07 -40.26
C GLU A 69 -4.51 -8.70 -38.79
N VAL A 70 -4.09 -7.48 -38.43
CA VAL A 70 -4.15 -6.98 -37.05
C VAL A 70 -4.92 -5.66 -36.99
N ALA A 71 -5.95 -5.61 -36.14
CA ALA A 71 -6.66 -4.39 -35.79
C ALA A 71 -6.01 -3.84 -34.52
N ALA A 72 -5.55 -2.60 -34.54
CA ALA A 72 -4.88 -1.99 -33.39
C ALA A 72 -5.27 -0.53 -33.21
N ALA A 73 -5.15 -0.03 -31.98
CA ALA A 73 -5.29 1.37 -31.66
C ALA A 73 -4.14 1.82 -30.76
N SER A 74 -3.74 3.08 -30.91
CA SER A 74 -2.70 3.72 -30.11
C SER A 74 -3.24 4.92 -29.36
N TRP A 75 -2.71 5.18 -28.16
CA TRP A 75 -3.02 6.37 -27.37
C TRP A 75 -1.73 6.99 -26.85
N THR A 76 -1.59 8.30 -27.08
CA THR A 76 -0.53 9.12 -26.50
C THR A 76 -1.04 9.69 -25.18
N LEU A 77 -0.32 9.42 -24.11
CA LEU A 77 -0.64 9.88 -22.76
C LEU A 77 0.36 10.96 -22.31
N ASP A 78 0.11 11.54 -21.14
CA ASP A 78 1.10 12.39 -20.49
C ASP A 78 2.34 11.54 -20.13
N PRO A 79 3.57 11.93 -20.52
CA PRO A 79 4.79 11.21 -20.13
C PRO A 79 4.89 10.95 -18.61
N ALA A 80 4.32 11.81 -17.77
CA ALA A 80 4.36 11.68 -16.31
C ALA A 80 3.57 10.49 -15.77
N VAL A 81 2.61 9.94 -16.53
CA VAL A 81 1.84 8.77 -16.07
C VAL A 81 2.58 7.45 -16.26
N PHE A 82 3.69 7.43 -17.00
CA PHE A 82 4.46 6.21 -17.24
C PHE A 82 5.49 5.91 -16.12
N PRO A 83 5.75 4.62 -15.82
CA PRO A 83 5.11 3.43 -16.40
C PRO A 83 3.65 3.25 -16.02
N ILE A 84 2.90 2.62 -16.91
CA ILE A 84 1.50 2.21 -16.68
C ILE A 84 1.40 0.68 -16.64
N ARG A 85 0.47 0.17 -15.83
CA ARG A 85 0.03 -1.23 -15.85
C ARG A 85 -1.25 -1.33 -16.66
N LEU A 86 -1.32 -2.29 -17.58
CA LEU A 86 -2.58 -2.60 -18.27
C LEU A 86 -3.45 -3.47 -17.34
N ASP A 87 -4.69 -3.03 -17.07
CA ASP A 87 -5.63 -3.80 -16.24
C ASP A 87 -6.58 -4.63 -17.12
N VAL A 88 -7.15 -4.01 -18.17
CA VAL A 88 -8.10 -4.66 -19.07
C VAL A 88 -7.91 -4.17 -20.50
N ALA A 89 -7.96 -5.07 -21.48
CA ALA A 89 -8.11 -4.72 -22.90
C ALA A 89 -9.36 -5.37 -23.48
N GLU A 90 -10.13 -4.61 -24.25
CA GLU A 90 -11.43 -5.02 -24.77
C GLU A 90 -11.56 -4.76 -26.26
N MET A 91 -12.16 -5.68 -26.99
CA MET A 91 -12.56 -5.48 -28.39
C MET A 91 -13.84 -6.25 -28.74
N ILE A 92 -14.74 -5.61 -29.50
CA ILE A 92 -15.96 -6.26 -29.99
C ILE A 92 -15.71 -6.99 -31.31
N PHE A 93 -16.02 -8.30 -31.31
CA PHE A 93 -16.11 -9.13 -32.50
C PHE A 93 -17.57 -9.52 -32.75
N ALA A 94 -17.96 -9.63 -34.01
CA ALA A 94 -19.32 -9.98 -34.37
C ALA A 94 -19.40 -10.85 -35.63
N THR A 95 -20.49 -11.61 -35.72
CA THR A 95 -20.95 -12.29 -36.92
C THR A 95 -22.08 -11.50 -37.59
N SER A 96 -22.26 -11.68 -38.89
CA SER A 96 -23.36 -11.08 -39.63
C SER A 96 -24.09 -12.12 -40.48
N ASN A 97 -25.35 -12.42 -40.10
CA ASN A 97 -26.20 -13.41 -40.76
C ASN A 97 -25.52 -14.76 -41.01
N THR A 98 -24.67 -15.19 -40.08
CA THR A 98 -23.88 -16.40 -40.24
C THR A 98 -24.77 -17.64 -40.18
N ASN A 99 -24.51 -18.65 -41.02
CA ASN A 99 -25.31 -19.87 -41.08
C ASN A 99 -24.72 -21.06 -40.31
N VAL A 100 -23.53 -20.89 -39.72
CA VAL A 100 -22.78 -21.88 -38.94
C VAL A 100 -22.38 -21.28 -37.59
N THR A 101 -22.01 -22.13 -36.63
CA THR A 101 -21.26 -21.68 -35.46
C THR A 101 -19.83 -21.39 -35.89
N THR A 102 -19.32 -20.20 -35.61
CA THR A 102 -17.95 -19.81 -35.96
C THR A 102 -17.03 -20.03 -34.78
N THR A 103 -15.80 -20.47 -35.04
CA THR A 103 -14.70 -20.49 -34.08
C THR A 103 -13.55 -19.69 -34.68
N THR A 104 -13.10 -18.64 -34.01
CA THR A 104 -11.97 -17.80 -34.44
C THR A 104 -10.86 -17.87 -33.40
N GLU A 105 -9.66 -18.24 -33.84
CA GLU A 105 -8.42 -18.19 -33.05
C GLU A 105 -7.76 -16.82 -33.25
N TRP A 106 -7.30 -16.21 -32.17
CA TRP A 106 -6.84 -14.83 -32.17
C TRP A 106 -5.64 -14.61 -31.25
N THR A 107 -4.84 -13.59 -31.55
CA THR A 107 -3.71 -13.17 -30.71
C THR A 107 -3.87 -11.71 -30.28
N PHE A 108 -3.72 -11.48 -28.99
CA PHE A 108 -3.63 -10.16 -28.36
C PHE A 108 -2.19 -9.65 -28.35
N PHE A 109 -2.03 -8.34 -28.55
CA PHE A 109 -0.75 -7.66 -28.51
C PHE A 109 -0.84 -6.36 -27.70
N VAL A 110 0.26 -6.04 -27.02
CA VAL A 110 0.49 -4.76 -26.35
C VAL A 110 1.84 -4.22 -26.80
N TRP A 111 1.89 -2.94 -27.15
CA TRP A 111 3.12 -2.25 -27.50
C TRP A 111 3.39 -1.07 -26.57
N SER A 112 4.67 -0.83 -26.28
CA SER A 112 5.19 0.48 -25.89
C SER A 112 5.57 1.22 -27.16
N GLY A 113 4.89 2.32 -27.43
CA GLY A 113 4.86 3.04 -28.70
C GLY A 113 3.71 2.62 -29.63
N THR A 114 3.77 3.10 -30.87
CA THR A 114 2.82 2.71 -31.95
C THR A 114 3.05 1.26 -32.42
N PRO A 115 2.07 0.58 -33.02
CA PRO A 115 2.29 -0.79 -33.51
C PRO A 115 3.31 -0.86 -34.68
N ALA A 116 3.54 0.25 -35.39
CA ALA A 116 4.44 0.31 -36.54
C ALA A 116 5.93 0.44 -36.16
N SER A 117 6.23 1.11 -35.04
CA SER A 117 7.61 1.43 -34.63
C SER A 117 7.95 1.05 -33.18
N GLY A 118 6.94 0.76 -32.37
CA GLY A 118 7.07 0.43 -30.95
C GLY A 118 7.50 -1.01 -30.70
N ASN A 119 7.86 -1.29 -29.46
CA ASN A 119 8.28 -2.62 -29.00
C ASN A 119 7.07 -3.40 -28.49
N VAL A 120 6.94 -4.67 -28.86
CA VAL A 120 5.94 -5.58 -28.28
C VAL A 120 6.32 -5.84 -26.81
N VAL A 121 5.42 -5.49 -25.90
CA VAL A 121 5.54 -5.70 -24.45
C VAL A 121 4.88 -7.01 -24.04
N ALA A 122 3.74 -7.33 -24.64
CA ALA A 122 2.98 -8.54 -24.35
C ALA A 122 2.36 -9.11 -25.62
N GLN A 123 2.30 -10.43 -25.71
CA GLN A 123 1.65 -11.16 -26.79
C GLN A 123 1.08 -12.48 -26.28
N TYR A 124 -0.23 -12.67 -26.43
CA TYR A 124 -0.92 -13.88 -25.96
C TYR A 124 -1.90 -14.38 -27.01
N SER A 125 -1.87 -15.68 -27.31
CA SER A 125 -2.75 -16.32 -28.29
C SER A 125 -3.85 -17.11 -27.59
N SER A 126 -5.04 -17.12 -28.17
CA SER A 126 -6.15 -17.95 -27.71
C SER A 126 -5.78 -19.42 -27.85
N ASP A 127 -5.90 -20.18 -26.77
CA ASP A 127 -5.58 -21.60 -26.68
C ASP A 127 -6.82 -22.47 -26.37
N GLY A 128 -7.96 -21.82 -26.07
CA GLY A 128 -9.18 -22.50 -25.67
C GLY A 128 -9.22 -22.90 -24.20
N GLU A 129 -8.17 -22.61 -23.43
CA GLU A 129 -8.07 -22.89 -21.99
C GLU A 129 -8.07 -21.59 -21.19
N LEU A 130 -6.96 -20.85 -21.23
CA LEU A 130 -6.81 -19.58 -20.49
C LEU A 130 -7.42 -18.42 -21.29
N LEU A 131 -7.15 -18.39 -22.59
CA LEU A 131 -7.76 -17.44 -23.51
C LEU A 131 -8.69 -18.20 -24.46
N PRO A 132 -10.02 -18.10 -24.26
CA PRO A 132 -10.96 -18.82 -25.08
C PRO A 132 -10.95 -18.33 -26.53
N HIS A 133 -11.13 -19.25 -27.48
CA HIS A 133 -11.45 -18.88 -28.85
C HIS A 133 -12.79 -18.13 -28.91
N ILE A 134 -12.95 -17.26 -29.91
CA ILE A 134 -14.22 -16.60 -30.13
C ILE A 134 -15.18 -17.60 -30.77
N VAL A 135 -16.20 -18.02 -30.01
CA VAL A 135 -17.24 -18.93 -30.50
C VAL A 135 -18.58 -18.20 -30.56
N LEU A 136 -19.09 -17.97 -31.76
CA LEU A 136 -20.37 -17.29 -31.99
C LEU A 136 -21.34 -18.22 -32.72
N LEU A 137 -22.58 -18.27 -32.23
CA LEU A 137 -23.64 -19.09 -32.80
C LEU A 137 -24.09 -18.57 -34.19
N PRO A 138 -24.81 -19.39 -34.98
CA PRO A 138 -25.46 -18.92 -36.20
C PRO A 138 -26.34 -17.69 -35.94
N GLY A 139 -26.37 -16.79 -36.93
CA GLY A 139 -27.06 -15.51 -36.89
C GLY A 139 -26.10 -14.34 -36.75
N THR A 140 -26.67 -13.21 -36.34
CA THR A 140 -25.95 -11.97 -36.08
C THR A 140 -25.75 -11.85 -34.57
N ASN A 141 -24.54 -12.13 -34.12
CA ASN A 141 -24.17 -12.18 -32.71
C ASN A 141 -22.90 -11.36 -32.49
N GLY A 142 -22.63 -10.97 -31.24
CA GLY A 142 -21.41 -10.28 -30.88
C GLY A 142 -20.88 -10.71 -29.51
N VAL A 143 -19.57 -10.60 -29.34
CA VAL A 143 -18.85 -10.88 -28.10
C VAL A 143 -17.93 -9.70 -27.78
N ASN A 144 -17.83 -9.37 -26.49
CA ASN A 144 -16.78 -8.49 -25.99
C ASN A 144 -15.64 -9.37 -25.53
N VAL A 145 -14.56 -9.38 -26.30
CA VAL A 145 -13.35 -10.11 -25.94
C VAL A 145 -12.62 -9.26 -24.91
N GLN A 146 -12.59 -9.73 -23.67
CA GLN A 146 -11.92 -9.06 -22.57
C GLN A 146 -10.65 -9.84 -22.20
N VAL A 147 -9.50 -9.18 -22.27
CA VAL A 147 -8.23 -9.67 -21.71
C VAL A 147 -8.04 -8.95 -20.38
N LEU A 148 -8.26 -9.68 -19.30
CA LEU A 148 -8.10 -9.19 -17.92
C LEU A 148 -6.70 -9.59 -17.43
N VAL A 149 -5.96 -8.64 -16.89
CA VAL A 149 -4.72 -8.91 -16.17
C VAL A 149 -5.08 -9.02 -14.69
N ASP A 150 -4.87 -10.18 -14.08
CA ASP A 150 -5.16 -10.39 -12.66
C ASP A 150 -4.25 -9.47 -11.82
N PRO A 151 -4.79 -8.60 -10.95
CA PRO A 151 -3.99 -7.71 -10.10
C PRO A 151 -3.00 -8.44 -9.18
N ASP A 152 -3.26 -9.70 -8.83
CA ASP A 152 -2.40 -10.53 -7.98
C ASP A 152 -1.40 -11.38 -8.79
N ASP A 153 -1.40 -11.29 -10.12
CA ASP A 153 -0.45 -12.01 -10.98
C ASP A 153 0.98 -11.48 -10.76
N PRO A 154 1.98 -12.34 -10.50
CA PRO A 154 3.38 -11.91 -10.43
C PRO A 154 3.91 -11.33 -11.76
N GLU A 155 3.30 -11.65 -12.90
CA GLU A 155 3.70 -11.25 -14.24
C GLU A 155 2.75 -10.18 -14.82
N GLN A 156 2.76 -9.00 -14.20
CA GLN A 156 2.00 -7.84 -14.67
C GLN A 156 2.47 -7.32 -16.04
N ILE A 157 1.53 -6.83 -16.87
CA ILE A 157 1.86 -6.15 -18.13
C ILE A 157 2.18 -4.68 -17.84
N ILE A 158 3.47 -4.38 -17.70
CA ILE A 158 3.98 -3.02 -17.46
C ILE A 158 4.50 -2.40 -18.76
N ILE A 159 3.96 -1.22 -19.09
CA ILE A 159 4.32 -0.45 -20.28
C ILE A 159 5.12 0.77 -19.81
N ASN A 160 6.40 0.80 -20.21
CA ASN A 160 7.28 1.95 -19.96
C ASN A 160 7.17 2.98 -21.09
N ASP A 161 7.46 4.25 -20.80
CA ASP A 161 7.66 5.25 -21.85
C ASP A 161 8.97 4.97 -22.59
N THR A 162 8.91 4.94 -23.91
CA THR A 162 10.08 4.80 -24.80
C THR A 162 10.47 6.11 -25.48
N GLY A 163 9.84 7.23 -25.08
CA GLY A 163 10.13 8.58 -25.53
C GLY A 163 9.04 9.19 -26.43
N ASP A 164 8.04 8.40 -26.83
CA ASP A 164 6.86 8.86 -27.59
C ASP A 164 5.58 8.93 -26.74
N SER A 165 5.68 8.58 -25.46
CA SER A 165 4.60 8.55 -24.45
C SER A 165 3.33 7.89 -24.98
N THR A 166 3.50 6.89 -25.84
CA THR A 166 2.42 6.21 -26.54
C THR A 166 2.40 4.75 -26.14
N PHE A 167 1.20 4.17 -26.04
CA PHE A 167 1.03 2.72 -25.98
C PHE A 167 -0.03 2.28 -26.98
N SER A 168 -0.01 1.01 -27.35
CA SER A 168 -0.98 0.44 -28.28
C SER A 168 -1.45 -0.93 -27.85
N ILE A 169 -2.68 -1.27 -28.21
CA ILE A 169 -3.21 -2.64 -28.10
C ILE A 169 -3.68 -3.11 -29.48
N GLY A 170 -3.76 -4.43 -29.68
CA GLY A 170 -4.27 -4.95 -30.94
C GLY A 170 -4.61 -6.43 -30.91
N TYR A 171 -5.44 -6.82 -31.88
CA TYR A 171 -5.97 -8.17 -32.01
C TYR A 171 -5.74 -8.65 -33.45
N ARG A 172 -5.05 -9.78 -33.56
CA ARG A 172 -4.85 -10.50 -34.83
C ARG A 172 -5.82 -11.65 -34.91
N ILE A 173 -6.36 -11.90 -36.10
CA ILE A 173 -7.00 -13.18 -36.39
C ILE A 173 -5.92 -14.18 -36.84
N ASP A 174 -5.69 -15.22 -36.05
CA ASP A 174 -4.75 -16.28 -36.40
C ASP A 174 -5.37 -17.28 -37.36
N ARG A 175 -6.61 -17.67 -37.07
CA ARG A 175 -7.39 -18.61 -37.85
C ARG A 175 -8.87 -18.24 -37.82
N HIS A 176 -9.45 -18.12 -39.00
CA HIS A 176 -10.89 -17.99 -39.18
C HIS A 176 -11.57 -19.37 -39.14
N HIS A 177 -12.88 -19.40 -38.89
CA HIS A 177 -13.63 -20.66 -38.94
C HIS A 177 -13.58 -21.30 -40.33
N ASN A 178 -13.69 -20.49 -41.38
CA ASN A 178 -13.63 -20.92 -42.77
C ASN A 178 -12.98 -19.85 -43.65
N GLN A 179 -11.65 -19.82 -43.68
CA GLN A 179 -10.87 -19.12 -44.72
C GLN A 179 -9.95 -20.14 -45.42
N THR A 180 -10.33 -20.55 -46.63
CA THR A 180 -9.65 -21.65 -47.34
C THR A 180 -8.88 -21.20 -48.60
N SER A 181 -8.99 -19.92 -48.94
CA SER A 181 -8.38 -19.32 -50.13
C SER A 181 -7.49 -18.15 -49.75
N ASN A 182 -6.61 -17.74 -50.67
CA ASN A 182 -5.77 -16.57 -50.48
C ASN A 182 -6.65 -15.32 -50.30
N PRO A 183 -6.57 -14.60 -49.16
CA PRO A 183 -7.41 -13.43 -48.88
C PRO A 183 -7.21 -12.29 -49.88
N CYS A 184 -6.05 -12.23 -50.55
CA CYS A 184 -5.76 -11.25 -51.59
C CYS A 184 -6.52 -11.47 -52.90
N LEU A 185 -7.20 -12.61 -53.05
CA LEU A 185 -7.96 -12.96 -54.25
C LEU A 185 -9.43 -13.23 -53.94
N VAL A 186 -9.71 -13.74 -52.74
CA VAL A 186 -11.05 -14.11 -52.29
C VAL A 186 -11.20 -13.68 -50.84
N ALA A 187 -12.14 -12.76 -50.58
CA ALA A 187 -12.41 -12.31 -49.22
C ALA A 187 -12.82 -13.49 -48.33
N PRO A 188 -12.50 -13.43 -47.02
CA PRO A 188 -13.01 -14.41 -46.07
C PRO A 188 -14.55 -14.42 -46.11
N PRO A 189 -15.21 -15.59 -46.17
CA PRO A 189 -16.66 -15.68 -46.22
C PRO A 189 -17.35 -14.95 -45.06
N SER A 190 -18.08 -13.88 -45.36
CA SER A 190 -18.72 -13.01 -44.35
C SER A 190 -19.81 -13.71 -43.53
N THR A 191 -20.44 -14.75 -44.09
CA THR A 191 -21.52 -15.53 -43.45
C THR A 191 -21.04 -16.79 -42.73
N GLN A 192 -19.73 -16.99 -42.60
CA GLN A 192 -19.15 -18.18 -41.96
C GLN A 192 -18.04 -17.86 -40.98
N ASN A 193 -17.78 -16.58 -40.70
CA ASN A 193 -16.68 -16.12 -39.86
C ASN A 193 -17.13 -14.99 -38.92
N ALA A 194 -16.37 -14.78 -37.85
CA ALA A 194 -16.51 -13.64 -36.95
C ALA A 194 -15.38 -12.64 -37.22
N PHE A 195 -15.69 -11.35 -37.17
CA PHE A 195 -14.78 -10.28 -37.57
C PHE A 195 -14.71 -9.16 -36.53
N PRO A 196 -13.60 -8.40 -36.49
CA PRO A 196 -13.54 -7.18 -35.71
C PRO A 196 -14.59 -6.17 -36.18
N THR A 197 -14.97 -5.27 -35.27
CA THR A 197 -15.98 -4.26 -35.55
C THR A 197 -15.45 -2.84 -35.40
N THR A 198 -16.03 -1.93 -36.18
CA THR A 198 -15.93 -0.49 -35.97
C THR A 198 -17.28 0.07 -35.53
N ASP A 199 -17.26 1.25 -34.91
CA ASP A 199 -18.51 1.93 -34.55
C ASP A 199 -19.27 2.49 -35.77
N VAL A 200 -20.42 3.09 -35.48
CA VAL A 200 -21.30 3.72 -36.48
C VAL A 200 -21.27 5.25 -36.39
N GLY A 201 -20.57 5.82 -35.41
CA GLY A 201 -20.42 7.25 -35.18
C GLY A 201 -19.51 7.93 -36.21
N GLY A 202 -18.70 7.14 -36.91
CA GLY A 202 -17.83 7.59 -37.99
C GLY A 202 -16.40 7.83 -37.51
N LEU A 203 -15.43 7.74 -38.42
CA LEU A 203 -14.00 7.74 -38.10
C LEU A 203 -13.50 9.07 -37.50
N GLN A 204 -13.33 9.12 -36.17
CA GLN A 204 -12.86 10.27 -35.41
C GLN A 204 -11.34 10.27 -35.18
N ALA A 205 -10.71 9.11 -35.07
CA ALA A 205 -9.28 8.97 -34.76
C ALA A 205 -8.50 8.27 -35.88
N PRO A 206 -8.50 8.82 -37.13
CA PRO A 206 -7.92 8.14 -38.28
C PRO A 206 -6.41 7.89 -38.16
N SER A 207 -5.68 8.73 -37.42
CA SER A 207 -4.22 8.57 -37.23
C SER A 207 -3.87 7.63 -36.08
N GLN A 208 -4.84 7.22 -35.27
CA GLN A 208 -4.64 6.39 -34.09
C GLN A 208 -5.27 4.99 -34.21
N ASN A 209 -6.11 4.77 -35.22
CA ASN A 209 -6.54 3.44 -35.63
C ASN A 209 -5.56 2.89 -36.67
N TRP A 210 -5.17 1.64 -36.49
CA TRP A 210 -4.15 0.96 -37.28
C TRP A 210 -4.68 -0.34 -37.85
N LEU A 211 -4.18 -0.66 -39.04
CA LEU A 211 -4.33 -1.95 -39.68
C LEU A 211 -2.94 -2.49 -40.01
N PHE A 212 -2.65 -3.72 -39.60
CA PHE A 212 -1.63 -4.52 -40.26
C PHE A 212 -2.32 -5.31 -41.36
N GLY A 213 -2.12 -4.93 -42.61
CA GLY A 213 -2.69 -5.65 -43.76
C GLY A 213 -1.72 -6.72 -44.27
N VAL A 214 -2.27 -7.83 -44.73
CA VAL A 214 -1.46 -8.84 -45.43
C VAL A 214 -0.95 -8.30 -46.77
N ASN A 215 0.19 -8.80 -47.24
CA ASN A 215 0.80 -8.31 -48.47
C ASN A 215 0.05 -8.83 -49.72
N CYS A 216 -0.90 -8.03 -50.20
CA CYS A 216 -1.62 -8.26 -51.45
C CYS A 216 -1.08 -7.45 -52.64
N GLY A 217 0.22 -7.11 -52.60
CA GLY A 217 0.87 -6.26 -53.60
C GLY A 217 0.34 -4.83 -53.60
N PHE A 218 0.53 -4.11 -54.71
CA PHE A 218 0.23 -2.67 -54.77
C PHE A 218 -1.25 -2.30 -54.63
N LEU A 219 -2.16 -3.27 -54.81
CA LEU A 219 -3.60 -3.10 -54.62
C LEU A 219 -4.08 -3.52 -53.23
N GLY A 220 -3.18 -4.00 -52.37
CA GLY A 220 -3.49 -4.33 -50.98
C GLY A 220 -3.80 -3.10 -50.12
N CYS A 221 -4.27 -3.39 -48.91
CA CYS A 221 -4.68 -2.38 -47.93
C CYS A 221 -3.98 -2.63 -46.59
N PRO A 222 -2.83 -2.00 -46.32
CA PRO A 222 -2.12 -1.03 -47.14
C PRO A 222 -1.37 -1.64 -48.35
N PRO A 223 -0.95 -0.83 -49.34
CA PRO A 223 -0.18 -1.31 -50.48
C PRO A 223 1.10 -2.04 -50.05
N ASN A 224 1.26 -3.28 -50.50
CA ASN A 224 2.31 -4.23 -50.12
C ASN A 224 2.26 -4.72 -48.66
N GLY A 225 1.14 -4.51 -47.96
CA GLY A 225 0.91 -4.96 -46.59
C GLY A 225 1.74 -4.19 -45.54
N GLY A 226 1.71 -4.70 -44.32
CA GLY A 226 2.34 -4.05 -43.17
C GLY A 226 1.43 -3.09 -42.43
N TRP A 227 2.01 -2.32 -41.51
CA TRP A 227 1.28 -1.36 -40.69
C TRP A 227 0.93 -0.08 -41.46
N SER A 228 -0.30 0.38 -41.30
CA SER A 228 -0.75 1.68 -41.78
C SER A 228 -1.84 2.22 -40.86
N SER A 229 -1.80 3.52 -40.57
CA SER A 229 -2.90 4.21 -39.90
C SER A 229 -4.09 4.32 -40.85
N PHE A 230 -5.31 4.42 -40.34
CA PHE A 230 -6.48 4.64 -41.18
C PHE A 230 -6.39 5.94 -41.99
N ALA A 231 -5.70 6.96 -41.48
CA ALA A 231 -5.44 8.21 -42.19
C ALA A 231 -4.63 8.00 -43.48
N ASP A 232 -3.75 7.01 -43.49
CA ASP A 232 -2.87 6.68 -44.62
C ASP A 232 -3.45 5.59 -45.53
N LEU A 233 -4.47 4.86 -45.07
CA LEU A 233 -5.17 3.88 -45.90
C LEU A 233 -5.92 4.54 -47.06
N ASN A 234 -5.95 3.86 -48.20
CA ASN A 234 -6.79 4.27 -49.33
C ASN A 234 -8.26 4.30 -48.88
N ILE A 235 -9.00 5.36 -49.24
CA ILE A 235 -10.44 5.52 -48.96
C ILE A 235 -11.27 4.29 -49.38
N LEU A 236 -10.80 3.52 -50.34
CA LEU A 236 -11.45 2.31 -50.84
C LEU A 236 -11.51 1.17 -49.82
N CYS A 237 -10.65 1.15 -48.82
CA CYS A 237 -10.56 0.08 -47.80
C CYS A 237 -10.33 0.63 -46.39
N ARG A 238 -10.44 1.95 -46.24
CA ARG A 238 -10.43 2.62 -44.95
C ARG A 238 -11.78 2.36 -44.28
N PRO A 239 -11.80 1.79 -43.06
CA PRO A 239 -13.05 1.64 -42.34
C PRO A 239 -13.73 2.99 -42.07
N SER A 240 -15.06 2.97 -42.01
CA SER A 240 -15.86 4.19 -41.87
C SER A 240 -15.98 4.69 -40.44
N GLY A 241 -15.62 3.87 -39.44
CA GLY A 241 -15.65 4.16 -38.00
C GLY A 241 -14.33 3.83 -37.31
N ASP A 242 -14.22 4.17 -36.03
CA ASP A 242 -13.09 3.77 -35.19
C ASP A 242 -13.24 2.31 -34.75
N TRP A 243 -12.12 1.63 -34.50
CA TRP A 243 -12.17 0.29 -33.94
C TRP A 243 -12.92 0.28 -32.61
N VAL A 244 -13.84 -0.68 -32.43
CA VAL A 244 -14.55 -0.86 -31.17
C VAL A 244 -13.64 -1.59 -30.18
N MET A 245 -12.63 -0.87 -29.70
CA MET A 245 -11.66 -1.34 -28.72
C MET A 245 -11.34 -0.28 -27.68
N ARG A 246 -10.98 -0.72 -26.47
CA ARG A 246 -10.53 0.15 -25.38
C ARG A 246 -9.54 -0.56 -24.47
N ALA A 247 -8.72 0.24 -23.80
CA ALA A 247 -7.82 -0.21 -22.74
C ALA A 247 -8.16 0.49 -21.42
N THR A 248 -8.18 -0.26 -20.33
CA THR A 248 -8.17 0.24 -18.96
C THR A 248 -6.78 0.04 -18.38
N TRP A 249 -6.19 1.10 -17.84
CA TRP A 249 -4.82 1.07 -17.33
C TRP A 249 -4.69 1.89 -16.06
N THR A 250 -3.70 1.54 -15.25
CA THR A 250 -3.39 2.21 -13.98
C THR A 250 -1.96 2.73 -14.03
N SER A 251 -1.74 4.01 -13.72
CA SER A 251 -0.39 4.56 -13.62
C SER A 251 0.35 3.96 -12.42
N LEU A 252 1.66 3.74 -12.58
CA LEU A 252 2.59 3.39 -11.50
C LEU A 252 3.44 4.59 -11.03
N SER A 253 3.31 5.73 -11.71
CA SER A 253 4.12 6.95 -11.53
C SER A 253 3.32 8.20 -11.15
N CYS A 254 2.01 8.07 -10.98
CA CYS A 254 1.22 8.92 -10.11
C CYS A 254 1.94 9.01 -8.77
N ASN A 255 2.78 10.03 -8.65
CA ASN A 255 3.37 10.45 -7.40
C ASN A 255 2.18 10.62 -6.47
N GLN A 256 2.07 9.74 -5.49
CA GLN A 256 1.16 9.89 -4.37
C GLN A 256 1.67 11.11 -3.61
N THR A 257 1.45 12.31 -4.17
CA THR A 257 1.83 13.56 -3.53
C THR A 257 0.94 13.67 -2.32
N LEU A 258 1.52 13.34 -1.18
CA LEU A 258 0.83 13.49 0.09
C LEU A 258 0.42 14.95 0.22
N GLY A 259 -0.86 15.14 0.49
CA GLY A 259 -1.46 16.41 0.82
C GLY A 259 -2.09 16.32 2.20
N ALA A 260 -2.31 17.47 2.81
CA ALA A 260 -3.05 17.57 4.05
C ALA A 260 -4.47 17.03 3.83
N CYS A 261 -4.84 16.05 4.64
CA CYS A 261 -6.17 15.47 4.71
C CYS A 261 -6.78 15.79 6.08
N CYS A 262 -7.85 16.57 6.09
CA CYS A 262 -8.62 16.85 7.28
C CYS A 262 -9.62 15.73 7.55
N LEU A 263 -9.32 14.88 8.52
CA LEU A 263 -10.16 13.76 8.92
C LEU A 263 -11.35 14.23 9.79
N PRO A 264 -12.46 13.47 9.82
CA PRO A 264 -13.64 13.82 10.63
C PRO A 264 -13.37 13.96 12.14
N ASN A 265 -12.30 13.32 12.63
CA ASN A 265 -11.85 13.43 14.02
C ASN A 265 -10.99 14.68 14.28
N GLY A 266 -10.93 15.63 13.34
CA GLY A 266 -10.16 16.87 13.43
C GLY A 266 -8.65 16.71 13.26
N ALA A 267 -8.15 15.49 13.04
CA ALA A 267 -6.73 15.27 12.77
C ALA A 267 -6.40 15.64 11.32
N CYS A 268 -5.20 16.20 11.12
CA CYS A 268 -4.61 16.34 9.80
C CYS A 268 -3.62 15.19 9.56
N GLY A 269 -3.87 14.38 8.54
CA GLY A 269 -2.94 13.37 8.03
C GLY A 269 -2.29 13.84 6.74
N LEU A 270 -1.04 13.43 6.50
CA LEU A 270 -0.46 13.50 5.16
C LEU A 270 -0.87 12.22 4.42
N GLU A 271 -1.88 12.35 3.57
CA GLU A 271 -2.51 11.23 2.88
C GLU A 271 -2.60 11.55 1.39
N THR A 272 -2.97 10.54 0.61
CA THR A 272 -3.30 10.70 -0.80
C THR A 272 -4.73 11.23 -0.93
N SER A 273 -5.10 11.85 -2.05
CA SER A 273 -6.47 12.37 -2.24
C SER A 273 -7.53 11.26 -2.14
N ASN A 274 -7.21 10.05 -2.60
CA ASN A 274 -8.09 8.89 -2.53
C ASN A 274 -8.18 8.31 -1.13
N ASP A 275 -7.05 8.13 -0.42
CA ASP A 275 -7.06 7.62 0.95
C ASP A 275 -7.76 8.60 1.88
N CYS A 276 -7.59 9.90 1.64
CA CYS A 276 -8.33 10.93 2.34
C CYS A 276 -9.84 10.80 2.16
N ALA A 277 -10.31 10.64 0.92
CA ALA A 277 -11.73 10.45 0.62
C ALA A 277 -12.28 9.12 1.18
N ALA A 278 -11.49 8.04 1.14
CA ALA A 278 -11.86 6.74 1.70
C ALA A 278 -12.05 6.79 3.23
N GLN A 279 -11.27 7.63 3.92
CA GLN A 279 -11.41 7.91 5.35
C GLN A 279 -12.50 8.94 5.68
N GLY A 280 -13.25 9.42 4.67
CA GLY A 280 -14.28 10.45 4.82
C GLY A 280 -13.72 11.84 5.14
N GLY A 281 -12.43 12.07 4.89
CA GLY A 281 -11.75 13.33 5.09
C GLY A 281 -11.87 14.31 3.91
N LEU A 282 -11.52 15.57 4.15
CA LEU A 282 -11.43 16.62 3.13
C LEU A 282 -9.95 16.81 2.73
N PHE A 283 -9.67 16.64 1.44
CA PHE A 283 -8.31 16.81 0.90
C PHE A 283 -8.05 18.26 0.49
N GLU A 284 -6.98 18.86 0.99
CA GLU A 284 -6.67 20.29 0.81
C GLU A 284 -5.78 20.58 -0.40
N GLY A 285 -5.27 19.53 -1.07
CA GLY A 285 -4.48 19.62 -2.29
C GLY A 285 -3.07 19.04 -2.16
N ASP A 286 -2.46 18.78 -3.32
CA ASP A 286 -1.15 18.12 -3.41
C ASP A 286 -0.02 18.96 -2.80
N ASN A 287 0.87 18.31 -2.04
CA ASN A 287 2.02 18.94 -1.37
C ASN A 287 1.64 20.05 -0.38
N VAL A 288 0.38 20.14 0.03
CA VAL A 288 -0.04 21.02 1.12
C VAL A 288 0.34 20.33 2.43
N PRO A 289 1.28 20.85 3.22
CA PRO A 289 1.63 20.24 4.50
C PRO A 289 0.53 20.51 5.54
N CYS A 290 0.30 19.56 6.45
CA CYS A 290 -0.63 19.74 7.58
C CYS A 290 -0.30 20.95 8.46
N THR A 291 0.93 21.45 8.44
CA THR A 291 1.33 22.67 9.16
C THR A 291 0.68 23.95 8.64
N ASN A 292 0.17 23.93 7.40
CA ASN A 292 -0.43 25.08 6.72
C ASN A 292 -1.95 24.99 6.62
N VAL A 293 -2.55 23.95 7.21
CA VAL A 293 -3.98 23.67 7.15
C VAL A 293 -4.55 23.68 8.56
N GLU A 294 -5.63 24.42 8.74
CA GLU A 294 -6.38 24.44 9.98
C GLU A 294 -7.64 23.60 9.78
N CYS A 295 -7.56 22.33 10.19
CA CYS A 295 -8.67 21.41 10.04
C CYS A 295 -9.84 21.79 10.96
N PRO A 296 -11.11 21.56 10.54
CA PRO A 296 -12.25 21.77 11.40
C PRO A 296 -12.12 20.97 12.71
N PRO A 297 -12.51 21.54 13.87
CA PRO A 297 -12.43 20.83 15.14
C PRO A 297 -13.28 19.56 15.12
N ALA A 298 -12.78 18.51 15.77
CA ALA A 298 -13.46 17.23 15.90
C ALA A 298 -14.86 17.42 16.52
N LEU A 299 -15.90 17.09 15.77
CA LEU A 299 -17.28 17.09 16.27
C LEU A 299 -17.64 15.74 16.87
N GLY A 300 -18.56 15.75 17.83
CA GLY A 300 -18.94 14.58 18.61
C GLY A 300 -20.08 14.91 19.56
N ALA A 301 -20.65 13.89 20.17
CA ALA A 301 -21.74 14.01 21.11
C ALA A 301 -21.25 14.64 22.43
N CYS A 302 -21.98 15.66 22.86
CA CYS A 302 -21.79 16.36 24.12
C CYS A 302 -23.06 16.22 24.98
N CYS A 303 -22.91 15.59 26.14
CA CYS A 303 -24.00 15.41 27.10
C CYS A 303 -23.98 16.52 28.16
N VAL A 304 -24.96 17.42 28.12
CA VAL A 304 -25.16 18.47 29.12
C VAL A 304 -26.49 18.20 29.83
N SER A 305 -26.43 17.88 31.14
CA SER A 305 -27.63 17.64 31.96
C SER A 305 -28.64 16.64 31.35
N GLY A 306 -28.14 15.55 30.77
CA GLY A 306 -28.99 14.51 30.15
C GLY A 306 -29.46 14.81 28.73
N VAL A 307 -29.06 15.94 28.14
CA VAL A 307 -29.38 16.32 26.76
C VAL A 307 -28.14 16.20 25.88
N CYS A 308 -28.26 15.51 24.74
CA CYS A 308 -27.18 15.38 23.77
C CYS A 308 -27.19 16.52 22.75
N SER A 309 -26.01 17.07 22.45
CA SER A 309 -25.77 18.02 21.35
C SER A 309 -24.46 17.70 20.64
N THR A 310 -24.39 17.86 19.32
CA THR A 310 -23.13 17.69 18.57
C THR A 310 -22.34 18.99 18.59
N GLN A 311 -21.17 19.00 19.23
CA GLN A 311 -20.33 20.19 19.41
C GLN A 311 -18.85 19.83 19.25
N ALA A 312 -17.92 20.78 19.35
CA ALA A 312 -16.50 20.50 19.51
C ALA A 312 -16.18 20.13 20.96
N ALA A 313 -15.07 19.41 21.19
CA ALA A 313 -14.67 18.96 22.53
C ALA A 313 -14.53 20.12 23.54
N ASP A 314 -13.86 21.20 23.15
CA ASP A 314 -13.66 22.37 24.02
C ASP A 314 -14.98 23.08 24.35
N ASP A 315 -15.88 23.22 23.37
CA ASP A 315 -17.21 23.80 23.58
C ASP A 315 -18.06 22.94 24.53
N CYS A 316 -17.93 21.62 24.43
CA CYS A 316 -18.61 20.69 25.33
C CYS A 316 -18.15 20.85 26.78
N LEU A 317 -16.83 20.94 27.00
CA LEU A 317 -16.27 21.14 28.33
C LEU A 317 -16.60 22.54 28.88
N ASN A 318 -16.54 23.56 28.04
CA ASN A 318 -16.88 24.95 28.42
C ASN A 318 -18.36 25.14 28.78
N THR A 319 -19.25 24.31 28.24
CA THR A 319 -20.68 24.27 28.61
C THR A 319 -20.98 23.39 29.82
N GLY A 320 -19.96 22.83 30.47
CA GLY A 320 -20.10 21.93 31.62
C GLY A 320 -20.66 20.56 31.26
N GLY A 321 -20.55 20.17 29.98
CA GLY A 321 -20.98 18.88 29.47
C GLY A 321 -19.89 17.81 29.57
N THR A 322 -20.31 16.55 29.38
CA THR A 322 -19.43 15.40 29.26
C THR A 322 -19.26 15.04 27.79
N TRP A 323 -18.05 15.20 27.27
CA TRP A 323 -17.68 14.84 25.91
C TRP A 323 -17.61 13.32 25.74
N GLN A 324 -18.27 12.79 24.71
CA GLN A 324 -18.34 11.35 24.46
C GLN A 324 -17.26 10.82 23.50
N GLY A 325 -16.44 11.71 22.94
CA GLY A 325 -15.39 11.37 21.97
C GLY A 325 -15.69 11.88 20.57
N ALA A 326 -14.64 12.07 19.77
CA ALA A 326 -14.76 12.51 18.38
C ALA A 326 -15.54 11.49 17.53
N GLY A 327 -16.41 11.96 16.63
CA GLY A 327 -17.20 11.12 15.73
C GLY A 327 -18.42 10.45 16.37
N THR A 328 -18.65 10.62 17.68
CA THR A 328 -19.85 10.06 18.35
C THR A 328 -21.12 10.81 17.94
N LEU A 329 -22.17 10.05 17.62
CA LEU A 329 -23.45 10.60 17.17
C LEU A 329 -24.44 10.71 18.34
N CYS A 330 -25.16 11.84 18.41
CA CYS A 330 -26.23 12.01 19.40
C CYS A 330 -27.42 11.06 19.21
N SER A 331 -27.59 10.47 18.02
CA SER A 331 -28.59 9.44 17.77
C SER A 331 -28.26 8.10 18.43
N GLU A 332 -26.99 7.88 18.77
CA GLU A 332 -26.48 6.63 19.35
C GLU A 332 -25.99 6.81 20.80
N THR A 333 -25.97 8.06 21.27
CA THR A 333 -25.54 8.44 22.62
C THR A 333 -26.75 8.64 23.52
N ASP A 334 -26.90 7.78 24.54
CA ASP A 334 -27.88 7.99 25.60
C ASP A 334 -27.25 8.76 26.78
N CYS A 335 -27.49 10.07 26.83
CA CYS A 335 -27.02 10.93 27.92
C CYS A 335 -27.70 10.67 29.27
N ASN A 336 -28.68 9.75 29.33
CA ASN A 336 -29.35 9.31 30.55
C ASN A 336 -29.04 7.85 30.91
N ALA A 337 -28.24 7.15 30.09
CA ALA A 337 -27.73 5.85 30.45
C ALA A 337 -26.78 6.02 31.65
N GLY A 338 -27.10 5.36 32.76
CA GLY A 338 -26.21 5.26 33.90
C GLY A 338 -24.86 4.67 33.50
N GLY A 339 -23.85 4.88 34.33
CA GLY A 339 -22.54 4.27 34.21
C GLY A 339 -22.17 3.55 35.51
N ALA A 340 -21.11 2.75 35.48
CA ALA A 340 -20.59 2.10 36.66
C ALA A 340 -20.18 3.15 37.70
N CYS A 341 -20.79 3.05 38.87
CA CYS A 341 -20.52 3.88 40.03
C CYS A 341 -19.93 3.00 41.13
N CYS A 342 -18.64 3.20 41.40
CA CYS A 342 -17.88 2.46 42.39
C CYS A 342 -18.03 3.13 43.76
N ILE A 343 -18.64 2.46 44.74
CA ILE A 343 -19.00 3.06 46.03
C ILE A 343 -18.09 2.50 47.13
N PRO A 344 -17.07 3.26 47.60
CA PRO A 344 -16.09 2.75 48.55
C PRO A 344 -16.70 2.28 49.87
N SER A 345 -17.78 2.92 50.34
CA SER A 345 -18.42 2.57 51.61
C SER A 345 -19.14 1.21 51.61
N THR A 346 -19.50 0.70 50.43
CA THR A 346 -20.20 -0.60 50.29
C THR A 346 -19.34 -1.65 49.60
N GLY A 347 -18.20 -1.28 49.02
CA GLY A 347 -17.36 -2.17 48.19
C GLY A 347 -18.08 -2.65 46.92
N GLY A 348 -19.15 -1.98 46.50
CA GLY A 348 -20.00 -2.41 45.38
C GLY A 348 -20.02 -1.43 44.21
N CYS A 349 -20.47 -1.93 43.05
CA CYS A 349 -20.75 -1.12 41.87
C CYS A 349 -22.27 -1.03 41.62
N LEU A 350 -22.79 0.17 41.38
CA LEU A 350 -24.16 0.39 40.90
C LEU A 350 -24.14 1.14 39.57
N SER A 351 -25.08 0.82 38.67
CA SER A 351 -25.28 1.65 37.46
C SER A 351 -26.12 2.86 37.84
N LEU A 352 -25.49 4.02 37.96
CA LEU A 352 -26.11 5.29 38.36
C LEU A 352 -25.74 6.38 37.35
N PRO A 353 -26.59 7.42 37.16
CA PRO A 353 -26.16 8.65 36.53
C PRO A 353 -24.98 9.29 37.28
N ALA A 354 -24.14 10.07 36.58
CA ALA A 354 -22.95 10.71 37.17
C ALA A 354 -23.29 11.56 38.41
N THR A 355 -24.41 12.28 38.38
CA THR A 355 -24.89 13.12 39.50
C THR A 355 -25.23 12.28 40.72
N ASP A 356 -25.91 11.16 40.51
CA ASP A 356 -26.39 10.29 41.58
C ASP A 356 -25.23 9.50 42.18
N CYS A 357 -24.23 9.15 41.36
CA CYS A 357 -22.99 8.54 41.80
C CYS A 357 -22.22 9.43 42.79
N GLY A 358 -22.09 10.73 42.47
CA GLY A 358 -21.48 11.69 43.38
C GLY A 358 -22.27 11.88 44.69
N LEU A 359 -23.60 11.83 44.63
CA LEU A 359 -24.46 11.97 45.81
C LEU A 359 -24.33 10.80 46.80
N VAL A 360 -24.03 9.60 46.32
CA VAL A 360 -23.79 8.41 47.17
C VAL A 360 -22.31 8.26 47.57
N GLY A 361 -21.47 9.24 47.23
CA GLY A 361 -20.03 9.22 47.53
C GLY A 361 -19.25 8.19 46.71
N GLY A 362 -19.76 7.81 45.55
CA GLY A 362 -19.08 6.89 44.63
C GLY A 362 -18.27 7.61 43.55
N THR A 363 -17.38 6.86 42.91
CA THR A 363 -16.57 7.29 41.76
C THR A 363 -17.22 6.80 40.48
N PHE A 364 -17.51 7.71 39.55
CA PHE A 364 -18.19 7.41 38.29
C PHE A 364 -17.19 7.07 37.18
N SER A 365 -17.32 5.90 36.57
CA SER A 365 -16.39 5.40 35.53
C SER A 365 -16.71 5.88 34.11
N GLY A 366 -17.79 6.65 33.94
CA GLY A 366 -18.22 7.19 32.65
C GLY A 366 -19.56 6.63 32.17
N PRO A 367 -20.32 7.36 31.34
CA PRO A 367 -21.62 6.90 30.83
C PRO A 367 -21.46 5.64 29.97
N GLY A 368 -22.45 4.75 30.03
CA GLY A 368 -22.45 3.49 29.26
C GLY A 368 -21.51 2.39 29.79
N THR A 369 -20.68 2.68 30.80
CA THR A 369 -19.87 1.65 31.47
C THR A 369 -20.74 0.72 32.31
N LEU A 370 -20.49 -0.59 32.22
CA LEU A 370 -21.26 -1.61 32.93
C LEU A 370 -20.54 -2.03 34.21
N CYS A 371 -21.28 -2.17 35.30
CA CYS A 371 -20.72 -2.72 36.54
C CYS A 371 -20.20 -4.16 36.41
N GLY A 372 -20.66 -4.92 35.42
CA GLY A 372 -20.16 -6.27 35.16
C GLY A 372 -18.76 -6.31 34.55
N THR A 373 -18.28 -5.20 33.98
CA THR A 373 -16.96 -5.10 33.33
C THR A 373 -16.06 -4.06 33.98
N THR A 374 -16.59 -3.27 34.92
CA THR A 374 -15.85 -2.20 35.59
C THR A 374 -15.27 -2.72 36.90
N VAL A 375 -13.94 -2.66 37.04
CA VAL A 375 -13.23 -3.05 38.26
C VAL A 375 -13.24 -1.86 39.22
N CYS A 376 -14.05 -1.94 40.27
CA CYS A 376 -14.25 -0.82 41.19
C CYS A 376 -13.25 -0.72 42.34
N PHE A 377 -12.60 -1.83 42.68
CA PHE A 377 -11.65 -1.93 43.78
C PHE A 377 -10.60 -2.97 43.37
N PRO A 378 -9.59 -2.58 42.56
CA PRO A 378 -8.60 -3.53 42.09
C PRO A 378 -7.74 -4.03 43.26
N GLU A 379 -7.55 -5.35 43.33
CA GLU A 379 -6.63 -6.00 44.26
C GLU A 379 -5.70 -6.94 43.47
N GLY A 380 -4.43 -7.01 43.87
CA GLY A 380 -3.48 -7.94 43.26
C GLY A 380 -2.02 -7.69 43.67
N ALA A 381 -1.13 -8.39 42.96
CA ALA A 381 0.26 -8.07 42.62
C ALA A 381 0.86 -6.79 43.19
N CYS A 382 1.72 -6.85 44.21
CA CYS A 382 2.64 -5.74 44.48
C CYS A 382 4.09 -6.21 44.56
N CYS A 383 4.90 -5.82 43.57
CA CYS A 383 6.35 -6.04 43.60
C CYS A 383 7.03 -4.87 44.29
N LEU A 384 7.67 -5.13 45.43
CA LEU A 384 8.49 -4.16 46.14
C LEU A 384 9.88 -4.03 45.49
N ASP A 385 10.55 -2.92 45.77
CA ASP A 385 11.88 -2.61 45.23
C ASP A 385 12.97 -3.65 45.59
N ASP A 386 12.76 -4.46 46.63
CA ASP A 386 13.68 -5.51 47.08
C ASP A 386 13.44 -6.88 46.42
N GLY A 387 12.56 -6.95 45.41
CA GLY A 387 12.15 -8.20 44.74
C GLY A 387 11.04 -8.95 45.49
N THR A 388 10.64 -8.51 46.68
CA THR A 388 9.54 -9.15 47.43
C THR A 388 8.21 -8.88 46.75
N CYS A 389 7.43 -9.94 46.51
CA CYS A 389 6.04 -9.83 46.15
C CYS A 389 5.14 -9.87 47.40
N VAL A 390 4.22 -8.92 47.56
CA VAL A 390 3.22 -8.88 48.65
C VAL A 390 1.80 -8.88 48.11
N GLU A 391 0.93 -9.72 48.70
CA GLU A 391 -0.44 -9.88 48.20
C GLU A 391 -1.53 -10.40 49.15
N PRO A 392 -2.81 -10.12 48.82
CA PRO A 392 -3.29 -9.11 47.86
C PRO A 392 -3.38 -7.72 48.51
N THR A 393 -3.11 -6.64 47.74
CA THR A 393 -3.17 -5.24 48.22
C THR A 393 -3.75 -4.30 47.15
N THR A 394 -4.17 -3.10 47.54
CA THR A 394 -4.68 -2.07 46.62
C THR A 394 -3.53 -1.35 45.89
N PRO A 395 -3.77 -0.71 44.72
CA PRO A 395 -2.74 0.10 44.06
C PRO A 395 -2.18 1.21 44.96
N GLU A 396 -3.05 1.83 45.77
CA GLU A 396 -2.66 2.89 46.72
C GLU A 396 -1.74 2.34 47.81
N ASP A 397 -2.10 1.20 48.41
CA ASP A 397 -1.30 0.55 49.44
C ASP A 397 0.02 -0.01 48.88
N CYS A 398 0.01 -0.49 47.63
CA CYS A 398 1.22 -0.95 46.93
C CYS A 398 2.22 0.19 46.73
N ASN A 399 1.74 1.34 46.25
CA ASN A 399 2.57 2.53 46.08
C ASN A 399 3.07 3.05 47.44
N ALA A 400 2.20 3.05 48.47
CA ALA A 400 2.59 3.42 49.83
C ALA A 400 3.67 2.50 50.43
N ALA A 401 3.73 1.23 50.01
CA ALA A 401 4.76 0.27 50.38
C ALA A 401 6.07 0.42 49.57
N GLY A 402 6.13 1.35 48.62
CA GLY A 402 7.29 1.51 47.72
C GLY A 402 7.37 0.40 46.67
N GLY A 403 6.23 -0.10 46.20
CA GLY A 403 6.15 -1.14 45.19
C GLY A 403 5.39 -0.72 43.93
N VAL A 404 5.47 -1.60 42.92
CA VAL A 404 4.79 -1.48 41.63
C VAL A 404 3.65 -2.49 41.57
N PHE A 405 2.43 -1.97 41.39
CA PHE A 405 1.21 -2.77 41.28
C PHE A 405 1.16 -3.49 39.92
N GLN A 406 0.93 -4.80 39.94
CA GLN A 406 1.07 -5.67 38.75
C GLN A 406 -0.26 -5.90 38.01
N GLY A 407 -1.36 -5.42 38.56
CA GLY A 407 -2.68 -5.45 37.93
C GLY A 407 -3.74 -6.12 38.81
N ASN A 408 -5.01 -5.89 38.49
CA ASN A 408 -6.11 -6.54 39.19
C ASN A 408 -6.11 -8.05 38.94
N GLU A 409 -6.44 -8.84 39.97
CA GLU A 409 -6.46 -10.32 39.95
C GLU A 409 -5.09 -10.96 39.67
N THR A 410 -4.00 -10.20 39.78
CA THR A 410 -2.65 -10.78 39.74
C THR A 410 -2.29 -11.42 41.08
N ASP A 411 -1.43 -12.43 40.94
CA ASP A 411 -0.87 -13.41 41.86
C ASP A 411 0.60 -13.35 42.30
N CYS A 412 1.00 -13.36 43.58
CA CYS A 412 2.43 -13.51 43.92
C CYS A 412 3.02 -14.89 43.58
N VAL A 413 2.18 -15.88 43.23
CA VAL A 413 2.67 -17.20 42.80
C VAL A 413 3.03 -17.19 41.32
N SER A 414 2.33 -16.36 40.53
CA SER A 414 2.46 -16.26 39.07
C SER A 414 3.16 -14.99 38.60
N THR A 415 3.34 -14.02 39.50
CA THR A 415 4.00 -12.73 39.22
C THR A 415 5.48 -12.82 39.54
N ASP A 416 6.30 -12.53 38.54
CA ASP A 416 7.75 -12.50 38.67
C ASP A 416 8.19 -11.10 39.12
N CYS A 417 8.61 -10.98 40.38
CA CYS A 417 9.22 -9.77 40.90
C CYS A 417 10.74 -9.96 40.87
N PRO A 418 11.46 -9.37 39.89
CA PRO A 418 12.88 -9.59 39.75
C PRO A 418 13.64 -9.01 40.96
N ASP A 419 14.55 -9.80 41.52
CA ASP A 419 15.49 -9.33 42.52
C ASP A 419 16.35 -8.19 41.95
N PRO A 420 16.65 -7.13 42.73
CA PRO A 420 17.54 -6.08 42.27
C PRO A 420 18.93 -6.63 41.97
N GLU A 421 19.48 -6.22 40.81
CA GLU A 421 20.83 -6.56 40.38
C GLU A 421 21.79 -5.37 40.54
N GLY A 422 23.07 -5.69 40.65
CA GLY A 422 24.15 -4.72 40.80
C GLY A 422 25.50 -5.31 40.43
N ALA A 423 26.53 -4.47 40.42
CA ALA A 423 27.88 -4.89 40.08
C ALA A 423 28.46 -5.83 41.16
N CYS A 424 28.95 -6.97 40.70
CA CYS A 424 29.62 -7.98 41.49
C CYS A 424 31.10 -8.05 41.08
N CYS A 425 31.99 -7.57 41.96
CA CYS A 425 33.42 -7.50 41.72
C CYS A 425 34.09 -8.78 42.22
N VAL A 426 34.66 -9.61 41.34
CA VAL A 426 35.28 -10.90 41.71
C VAL A 426 36.79 -10.72 41.88
N PRO A 427 37.34 -10.57 43.11
CA PRO A 427 38.74 -10.17 43.29
C PRO A 427 39.72 -11.24 42.85
N ALA A 428 39.29 -12.51 42.84
CA ALA A 428 40.12 -13.64 42.43
C ALA A 428 40.46 -13.64 40.93
N THR A 429 39.62 -13.00 40.10
CA THR A 429 39.75 -12.99 38.64
C THR A 429 39.81 -11.59 38.03
N GLY A 430 39.48 -10.54 38.80
CA GLY A 430 39.32 -9.17 38.31
C GLY A 430 38.06 -8.97 37.45
N ALA A 431 37.17 -9.96 37.38
CA ALA A 431 35.95 -9.84 36.58
C ALA A 431 34.86 -9.06 37.32
N CYS A 432 34.09 -8.25 36.59
CA CYS A 432 32.83 -7.72 37.08
C CYS A 432 31.64 -8.32 36.31
N LEU A 433 30.61 -8.73 37.06
CA LEU A 433 29.33 -9.24 36.52
C LEU A 433 28.17 -8.46 37.13
N VAL A 434 27.08 -8.26 36.40
CA VAL A 434 25.82 -7.78 36.98
C VAL A 434 25.05 -9.01 37.47
N LEU A 435 24.89 -9.12 38.78
CA LEU A 435 24.26 -10.26 39.46
C LEU A 435 23.41 -9.76 40.62
N THR A 436 22.48 -10.57 41.12
CA THR A 436 21.88 -10.34 42.44
C THR A 436 22.92 -10.48 43.55
N ASN A 437 22.70 -9.84 44.70
CA ASN A 437 23.59 -9.96 45.87
C ASN A 437 23.88 -11.43 46.25
N ALA A 438 22.84 -12.28 46.22
CA ALA A 438 22.97 -13.70 46.51
C ALA A 438 23.88 -14.43 45.51
N ASN A 439 23.68 -14.20 44.21
CA ASN A 439 24.51 -14.81 43.16
C ASN A 439 25.94 -14.26 43.18
N CYS A 440 26.13 -13.01 43.59
CA CYS A 440 27.46 -12.43 43.75
C CYS A 440 28.29 -13.16 44.82
N GLY A 441 27.66 -13.52 45.94
CA GLY A 441 28.30 -14.33 46.99
C GLY A 441 28.68 -15.74 46.51
N VAL A 442 27.88 -16.35 45.62
CA VAL A 442 28.15 -17.69 45.06
C VAL A 442 29.41 -17.70 44.18
N VAL A 443 29.65 -16.65 43.40
CA VAL A 443 30.87 -16.52 42.57
C VAL A 443 32.08 -15.97 43.34
N GLY A 444 31.95 -15.78 44.66
CA GLY A 444 33.03 -15.26 45.51
C GLY A 444 33.35 -13.78 45.25
N GLY A 445 32.40 -13.02 44.70
CA GLY A 445 32.54 -11.59 44.45
C GLY A 445 32.06 -10.72 45.62
N GLN A 446 32.45 -9.45 45.58
CA GLN A 446 31.96 -8.40 46.46
C GLN A 446 30.88 -7.61 45.73
N TYR A 447 29.70 -7.53 46.33
CA TYR A 447 28.56 -6.82 45.77
C TYR A 447 28.67 -5.32 46.07
N ALA A 448 28.63 -4.49 45.03
CA ALA A 448 28.80 -3.04 45.15
C ALA A 448 27.49 -2.28 45.49
N GLY A 449 26.35 -2.97 45.47
CA GLY A 449 25.02 -2.42 45.79
C GLY A 449 24.07 -2.43 44.60
N ASP A 450 22.77 -2.33 44.86
CA ASP A 450 21.72 -2.39 43.84
C ASP A 450 21.83 -1.21 42.86
N GLY A 451 21.62 -1.48 41.56
CA GLY A 451 21.70 -0.48 40.49
C GLY A 451 23.11 0.00 40.15
N THR A 452 24.16 -0.53 40.79
CA THR A 452 25.55 -0.25 40.41
C THR A 452 25.94 -0.99 39.14
N VAL A 453 26.78 -0.36 38.31
CA VAL A 453 27.25 -0.94 37.03
C VAL A 453 28.75 -1.23 37.07
N CYS A 454 29.16 -2.25 36.32
CA CYS A 454 30.53 -2.76 36.33
C CYS A 454 31.59 -1.76 35.89
N GLU A 455 31.22 -0.76 35.09
CA GLU A 455 32.13 0.24 34.54
C GLU A 455 32.81 1.07 35.62
N ASN A 456 32.13 1.33 36.75
CA ASN A 456 32.64 2.24 37.78
C ASN A 456 32.63 1.64 39.20
N ALA A 457 31.95 0.51 39.41
CA ALA A 457 31.76 -0.06 40.74
C ALA A 457 32.93 -0.94 41.21
N CYS A 458 33.70 -1.48 40.27
CA CYS A 458 34.75 -2.47 40.55
C CYS A 458 36.16 -1.97 40.28
N ALA A 459 36.34 -0.67 40.07
CA ALA A 459 37.66 -0.07 39.94
C ALA A 459 38.49 -0.44 41.16
N THR A 460 39.44 -1.36 40.96
CA THR A 460 40.41 -1.71 41.98
C THR A 460 41.30 -0.48 42.16
N ASN A 461 41.50 -0.01 43.39
CA ASN A 461 42.52 0.99 43.67
C ASN A 461 43.85 0.49 43.13
N CYS A 462 44.25 0.96 41.97
CA CYS A 462 45.58 0.79 41.38
C CYS A 462 46.34 2.07 41.73
N PRO A 463 47.23 2.04 42.74
CA PRO A 463 48.02 3.21 43.10
C PRO A 463 48.80 3.80 41.91
N GLU A 464 49.05 2.98 40.89
CA GLU A 464 49.73 3.33 39.64
C GLU A 464 48.87 4.11 38.63
N ASP A 465 47.54 4.17 38.79
CA ASP A 465 46.65 5.10 38.07
C ASP A 465 46.63 6.43 38.83
N LEU A 466 47.50 7.32 38.40
CA LEU A 466 47.83 8.57 39.08
C LEU A 466 46.84 9.69 38.72
N ASP A 467 46.10 9.55 37.62
CA ASP A 467 45.10 10.51 37.15
C ASP A 467 43.64 10.09 37.42
N GLY A 468 43.42 8.86 37.87
CA GLY A 468 42.14 8.30 38.27
C GLY A 468 41.24 7.94 37.08
N SER A 469 41.82 7.64 35.93
CA SER A 469 41.11 7.32 34.69
C SER A 469 40.58 5.89 34.63
N GLY A 470 40.98 5.03 35.56
CA GLY A 470 40.68 3.60 35.58
C GLY A 470 41.64 2.77 34.72
N ALA A 471 42.79 3.31 34.32
CA ALA A 471 43.83 2.59 33.60
C ALA A 471 45.22 3.13 33.95
N VAL A 472 46.24 2.26 33.90
CA VAL A 472 47.65 2.64 33.97
C VAL A 472 48.19 2.76 32.54
N ASP A 473 48.29 3.98 32.04
CA ASP A 473 48.70 4.25 30.67
C ASP A 473 49.67 5.45 30.54
N PHE A 474 49.69 6.06 29.36
CA PHE A 474 50.70 7.07 29.02
C PHE A 474 50.57 8.35 29.86
N PRO A 475 49.36 8.91 30.08
CA PRO A 475 49.09 9.89 31.12
C PRO A 475 49.78 9.65 32.46
N ASP A 476 49.62 8.47 33.08
CA ASP A 476 50.21 8.17 34.39
C ASP A 476 51.73 8.15 34.34
N LEU A 477 52.29 7.57 33.28
CA LEU A 477 53.74 7.57 33.06
C LEU A 477 54.30 8.99 32.99
N ILE A 478 53.62 9.90 32.29
CA ILE A 478 54.04 11.29 32.20
C ILE A 478 53.92 11.98 33.56
N GLN A 479 52.87 11.70 34.32
CA GLN A 479 52.69 12.24 35.66
C GLN A 479 53.83 11.80 36.61
N LEU A 480 54.16 10.51 36.62
CA LEU A 480 55.27 9.96 37.40
C LEU A 480 56.61 10.57 36.98
N LEU A 481 56.92 10.61 35.67
CA LEU A 481 58.18 11.17 35.17
C LEU A 481 58.31 12.68 35.43
N SER A 482 57.20 13.40 35.54
CA SER A 482 57.17 14.83 35.86
C SER A 482 57.50 15.12 37.34
N ALA A 483 57.34 14.12 38.20
CA ALA A 483 57.58 14.22 39.65
C ALA A 483 58.94 13.64 40.11
N PHE A 484 59.81 13.21 39.19
CA PHE A 484 61.07 12.54 39.49
C PHE A 484 61.97 13.34 40.45
N GLY A 485 62.30 12.75 41.60
CA GLY A 485 63.12 13.38 42.66
C GLY A 485 62.55 13.20 44.07
N PRO A 486 63.15 13.86 45.08
CA PRO A 486 62.71 13.77 46.47
C PRO A 486 61.29 14.28 46.63
N CYS A 487 60.42 13.46 47.21
CA CYS A 487 59.01 13.75 47.31
C CYS A 487 58.45 13.17 48.61
N ALA A 488 57.94 14.02 49.49
CA ALA A 488 57.42 13.57 50.78
C ALA A 488 55.90 13.40 50.69
N GLY A 489 55.44 12.18 50.41
CA GLY A 489 54.03 11.79 50.43
C GLY A 489 53.22 12.22 49.20
N CYS A 490 53.85 12.27 48.02
CA CYS A 490 53.12 12.43 46.78
C CYS A 490 52.60 11.08 46.25
N PRO A 491 51.51 11.08 45.46
CA PRO A 491 50.96 9.87 44.84
C PRO A 491 51.96 9.10 43.97
N GLU A 492 52.93 9.80 43.37
CA GLU A 492 53.92 9.23 42.45
C GLU A 492 55.03 8.41 43.15
N ASP A 493 55.17 8.49 44.48
CA ASP A 493 56.08 7.65 45.30
C ASP A 493 55.36 6.35 45.69
N LEU A 494 55.25 5.46 44.72
CA LEU A 494 54.44 4.23 44.78
C LEU A 494 54.94 3.23 45.81
N ASN A 495 56.24 3.25 46.12
CA ASN A 495 56.85 2.36 47.13
C ASN A 495 57.08 3.03 48.50
N ALA A 496 56.69 4.30 48.65
CA ALA A 496 56.84 5.12 49.85
C ALA A 496 58.29 5.23 50.36
N SER A 497 59.26 5.30 49.45
CA SER A 497 60.69 5.47 49.76
C SER A 497 61.03 6.89 50.22
N GLY A 498 60.15 7.85 49.97
CA GLY A 498 60.36 9.29 50.16
C GLY A 498 60.96 10.00 48.94
N ALA A 499 60.99 9.34 47.78
CA ALA A 499 61.41 9.91 46.50
C ALA A 499 60.73 9.18 45.33
N VAL A 500 60.44 9.89 44.25
CA VAL A 500 60.03 9.29 42.97
C VAL A 500 61.29 8.95 42.19
N GLU A 501 61.58 7.65 42.05
CA GLU A 501 62.79 7.15 41.42
C GLU A 501 62.54 5.99 40.45
N PHE A 502 63.61 5.32 40.04
CA PHE A 502 63.52 4.28 39.01
C PHE A 502 62.66 3.08 39.45
N ASP A 503 62.60 2.80 40.76
CA ASP A 503 61.80 1.71 41.30
C ASP A 503 60.29 2.00 41.20
N ASP A 504 59.86 3.27 41.30
CA ASP A 504 58.45 3.67 41.09
C ASP A 504 58.08 3.60 39.61
N LEU A 505 59.00 3.98 38.72
CA LEU A 505 58.82 3.79 37.28
C LEU A 505 58.63 2.30 36.92
N ILE A 506 59.37 1.39 37.57
CA ILE A 506 59.18 -0.04 37.37
C ILE A 506 57.81 -0.48 37.90
N ALA A 507 57.39 0.00 39.07
CA ALA A 507 56.08 -0.32 39.65
C ALA A 507 54.96 0.03 38.67
N LEU A 508 54.94 1.26 38.15
CA LEU A 508 53.96 1.71 37.16
C LEU A 508 54.00 0.87 35.88
N LEU A 509 55.17 0.68 35.28
CA LEU A 509 55.30 -0.08 34.02
C LEU A 509 54.98 -1.58 34.18
N SER A 510 55.02 -2.12 35.40
CA SER A 510 54.75 -3.54 35.66
C SER A 510 53.26 -3.91 35.57
N VAL A 511 52.36 -2.92 35.62
CA VAL A 511 50.90 -3.09 35.63
C VAL A 511 50.20 -2.32 34.50
N TRP A 512 50.91 -2.03 33.40
CA TRP A 512 50.39 -1.28 32.26
C TRP A 512 49.10 -1.89 31.66
N GLY A 513 48.03 -1.10 31.57
CA GLY A 513 46.72 -1.52 31.09
C GLY A 513 45.57 -1.06 31.99
N ASN A 514 44.35 -1.52 31.72
CA ASN A 514 43.18 -1.16 32.51
C ASN A 514 43.29 -1.64 33.96
N CYS A 515 42.80 -0.80 34.87
CA CYS A 515 42.28 -1.21 36.16
C CYS A 515 40.79 -1.59 36.03
#